data_AF-A0A414YG97-F1
#
_entry.id   AF-A0A414YG97-F1
#
_cell.length_a   1.000
_cell.length_b   1.000
_cell.length_c   1.000
_cell.angle_alpha   90.00
_cell.angle_beta   90.00
_cell.angle_gamma   90.00
#
_symmetry.space_group_name_H-M   'P 1'
#
loop_
_entity.id
_entity.type
_entity.pdbx_description
1 polymer ?
#
loop_
_entity_poly.entity_id
_entity_poly.type
_entity_poly.pdbx_seq_one_letter_code
_entity_poly.pdbx_strand_id
1 'polypeptide(L)'
;MKKIKSKTVQDYVMNDMVWKVDMPRLLKEIAECSKSTPYPVTFTILTRVLGILTERAIEINDPALNIIMLNLGLYEGAHDKNVNEVISQLRKLINDNKKEED
;
A
#
# COMPACT_ATOMS: atom_id res chain seq x y z
N MET A 1 6.28 -4.46 -18.65
CA MET A 1 6.09 -3.95 -17.29
C MET A 1 7.42 -3.46 -16.74
N LYS A 2 7.49 -2.20 -16.26
CA LYS A 2 8.65 -1.74 -15.49
C LYS A 2 8.50 -2.26 -14.06
N LYS A 3 9.33 -3.25 -13.68
CA LYS A 3 9.33 -3.82 -12.33
C LYS A 3 10.20 -2.96 -11.41
N ILE A 4 9.78 -2.72 -10.18
CA ILE A 4 10.61 -2.01 -9.20
C ILE A 4 11.74 -2.96 -8.75
N LYS A 5 12.98 -2.69 -9.16
CA LYS A 5 14.18 -3.49 -8.81
C LYS A 5 14.83 -3.08 -7.47
N SER A 6 14.15 -2.27 -6.66
CA SER A 6 14.71 -1.81 -5.40
C SER A 6 14.74 -2.95 -4.38
N LYS A 7 15.95 -3.35 -3.97
CA LYS A 7 16.15 -4.37 -2.93
C LYS A 7 15.50 -3.96 -1.61
N THR A 8 15.60 -2.69 -1.22
CA THR A 8 14.97 -2.16 -0.01
C THR A 8 13.45 -2.33 -0.02
N VAL A 9 12.81 -2.10 -1.18
CA VAL A 9 11.35 -2.27 -1.32
C VAL A 9 10.98 -3.75 -1.25
N GLN A 10 11.76 -4.62 -1.90
CA GLN A 10 11.56 -6.07 -1.83
C GLN A 10 11.69 -6.58 -0.39
N ASP A 11 12.77 -6.22 0.31
CA ASP A 11 12.99 -6.63 1.70
C ASP A 11 11.86 -6.12 2.61
N TYR A 12 11.35 -4.92 2.37
CA TYR A 12 10.18 -4.38 3.07
C TYR A 12 8.93 -5.25 2.84
N VAL A 13 8.51 -5.49 1.59
CA VAL A 13 7.26 -6.22 1.32
C VAL A 13 7.30 -7.70 1.72
N MET A 14 8.49 -8.27 1.83
CA MET A 14 8.70 -9.66 2.28
C MET A 14 8.72 -9.80 3.81
N ASN A 15 8.88 -8.70 4.56
CA ASN A 15 8.88 -8.73 6.00
C ASN A 15 7.45 -8.75 6.56
N ASP A 16 7.16 -9.67 7.48
CA ASP A 16 5.84 -9.79 8.12
C ASP A 16 5.61 -8.78 9.24
N MET A 17 6.68 -8.22 9.81
CA MET A 17 6.62 -7.22 10.87
C MET A 17 6.54 -5.78 10.34
N VAL A 18 6.17 -5.61 9.07
CA VAL A 18 5.96 -4.25 8.52
C VAL A 18 4.73 -3.58 9.09
N TRP A 19 4.81 -2.26 9.16
CA TRP A 19 3.71 -1.41 9.53
C TRP A 19 2.51 -1.64 8.60
N LYS A 20 1.34 -1.93 9.17
CA LYS A 20 0.06 -2.08 8.49
C LYS A 20 -0.94 -1.16 9.16
N VAL A 21 -1.60 -0.32 8.38
CA VAL A 21 -2.56 0.63 8.91
C VAL A 21 -3.58 0.98 7.85
N ASP A 22 -4.82 1.19 8.27
CA ASP A 22 -5.84 1.81 7.44
C ASP A 22 -5.56 3.32 7.40
N MET A 23 -4.81 3.76 6.39
CA MET A 23 -4.43 5.16 6.23
C MET A 23 -5.64 6.09 6.08
N PRO A 24 -6.65 5.78 5.23
CA PRO A 24 -7.85 6.61 5.13
C PRO A 24 -8.55 6.83 6.47
N ARG A 25 -8.75 5.75 7.24
CA ARG A 25 -9.41 5.84 8.54
C ARG A 25 -8.57 6.59 9.57
N LEU A 26 -7.26 6.31 9.64
CA LEU A 26 -6.36 7.02 10.54
C LEU A 26 -6.38 8.54 10.28
N LEU A 27 -6.26 8.95 9.02
CA LEU A 27 -6.27 10.38 8.66
C LEU A 27 -7.59 11.04 9.01
N LYS A 28 -8.72 10.34 8.81
CA LYS A 28 -10.04 10.81 9.21
C LYS A 28 -10.14 11.00 10.72
N GLU A 29 -9.72 10.01 11.51
CA GLU A 29 -9.78 10.07 12.97
C GLU A 29 -8.94 11.24 13.51
N ILE A 30 -7.71 11.44 13.00
CA ILE A 30 -6.85 12.55 13.43
C ILE A 30 -7.48 13.91 13.03
N ALA A 31 -8.06 14.02 11.82
CA ALA A 31 -8.74 15.24 11.40
C ALA A 31 -9.93 15.59 12.31
N GLU A 32 -10.74 14.60 12.68
CA GLU A 32 -11.96 14.79 13.49
C GLU A 32 -11.65 15.06 14.96
N CYS A 33 -10.60 14.47 15.51
CA CYS A 33 -10.17 14.70 16.89
C CYS A 33 -9.58 16.11 17.13
N SER A 34 -9.16 16.81 16.07
CA SER A 34 -8.37 18.04 16.19
C SER A 34 -9.09 19.28 15.62
N LYS A 35 -10.25 19.60 16.22
CA LYS A 35 -11.18 20.67 15.80
C LYS A 35 -10.55 22.07 15.68
N SER A 36 -9.47 22.36 16.39
CA SER A 36 -8.82 23.68 16.45
C SER A 36 -7.56 23.80 15.58
N THR A 37 -7.16 22.73 14.88
CA THR A 37 -5.91 22.70 14.11
C THR A 37 -6.18 22.68 12.61
N PRO A 38 -5.23 23.17 11.77
CA PRO A 38 -5.39 23.18 10.31
C PRO A 38 -5.25 21.79 9.65
N TYR A 39 -5.18 20.70 10.43
CA TYR A 39 -5.02 19.34 9.91
C TYR A 39 -6.10 18.86 8.93
N PRO A 40 -7.39 19.26 9.05
CA PRO A 40 -8.42 18.80 8.12
C PRO A 40 -8.12 19.14 6.66
N VAL A 41 -7.59 20.34 6.40
CA VAL A 41 -7.23 20.77 5.03
C VAL A 41 -6.05 19.97 4.52
N THR A 42 -5.00 19.82 5.33
CA THR A 42 -3.79 19.07 4.93
C THR A 42 -4.10 17.60 4.69
N PHE A 43 -4.92 16.96 5.52
CA PHE A 43 -5.27 15.55 5.35
C PHE A 43 -6.25 15.32 4.21
N THR A 44 -7.10 16.30 3.88
CA THR A 44 -7.89 16.26 2.65
C THR A 44 -6.99 16.23 1.41
N ILE A 45 -5.95 17.08 1.38
CA ILE A 45 -4.96 17.08 0.29
C ILE A 45 -4.22 15.74 0.24
N LEU A 46 -3.73 15.26 1.39
CA LEU A 46 -3.02 13.98 1.46
C LEU A 46 -3.91 12.82 0.98
N THR A 47 -5.17 12.76 1.41
CA THR A 47 -6.12 11.72 0.99
C THR A 47 -6.33 11.75 -0.52
N ARG A 48 -6.44 12.93 -1.14
CA ARG A 48 -6.54 13.06 -2.60
C ARG A 48 -5.28 12.54 -3.31
N VAL A 49 -4.10 12.90 -2.81
CA VAL A 49 -2.82 12.42 -3.36
C VAL A 49 -2.72 10.90 -3.23
N LEU A 50 -3.11 10.32 -2.09
CA LEU A 50 -3.15 8.88 -1.89
C LEU A 50 -4.12 8.20 -2.86
N GLY A 51 -5.29 8.78 -3.12
CA GLY A 51 -6.23 8.27 -4.14
C GLY A 51 -5.60 8.21 -5.54
N ILE A 52 -4.96 9.30 -5.98
CA ILE A 52 -4.26 9.34 -7.27
C ILE A 52 -3.13 8.30 -7.31
N LEU A 53 -2.34 8.16 -6.24
CA LEU A 53 -1.27 7.16 -6.16
C LEU A 53 -1.83 5.74 -6.25
N THR A 54 -3.00 5.51 -5.65
CA THR A 54 -3.69 4.21 -5.67
C THR A 54 -4.13 3.86 -7.09
N GLU A 55 -4.75 4.79 -7.81
CA GLU A 55 -5.13 4.59 -9.23
C GLU A 55 -3.91 4.27 -10.10
N ARG A 56 -2.82 5.02 -9.94
CA ARG A 56 -1.57 4.78 -10.68
C ARG A 56 -0.90 3.46 -10.30
N ALA A 57 -1.00 3.05 -9.03
CA ALA A 57 -0.49 1.76 -8.59
C ALA A 57 -1.23 0.59 -9.27
N ILE A 58 -2.56 0.68 -9.38
CA ILE A 58 -3.39 -0.30 -10.10
C ILE A 58 -2.97 -0.37 -11.58
N GLU A 59 -2.77 0.77 -12.24
CA GLU A 59 -2.34 0.82 -13.65
C GLU A 59 -0.95 0.17 -13.87
N ILE A 60 -0.01 0.40 -12.96
CA ILE A 60 1.35 -0.16 -13.03
C ILE A 60 1.33 -1.67 -12.76
N ASN A 61 0.42 -2.12 -11.88
CA ASN A 61 0.24 -3.50 -11.46
C ASN A 61 1.56 -4.18 -11.02
N ASP A 62 2.40 -3.44 -10.30
CA ASP A 62 3.63 -3.98 -9.71
C ASP A 62 3.30 -4.74 -8.42
N PRO A 63 3.74 -6.01 -8.26
CA PRO A 63 3.40 -6.80 -7.08
C PRO A 63 3.83 -6.19 -5.75
N ALA A 64 5.00 -5.54 -5.69
CA ALA A 64 5.49 -4.93 -4.46
C ALA A 64 4.67 -3.68 -4.11
N LEU A 65 4.34 -2.87 -5.12
CA LEU A 65 3.48 -1.71 -4.94
C LEU A 65 2.08 -2.11 -4.47
N ASN A 66 1.51 -3.16 -5.06
CA ASN A 66 0.20 -3.70 -4.66
C ASN A 66 0.18 -4.17 -3.19
N ILE A 67 1.24 -4.84 -2.72
CA ILE A 67 1.37 -5.22 -1.30
C ILE A 67 1.38 -3.98 -0.40
N ILE A 68 2.09 -2.91 -0.80
CA ILE A 68 2.12 -1.65 -0.04
C ILE A 68 0.72 -1.03 0.04
N MET A 69 0.01 -0.94 -1.10
CA MET A 69 -1.34 -0.37 -1.13
C MET A 69 -2.33 -1.16 -0.26
N LEU A 70 -2.23 -2.48 -0.24
CA LEU A 70 -3.04 -3.35 0.63
C LEU A 70 -2.68 -3.14 2.11
N ASN A 71 -1.39 -3.09 2.46
CA ASN A 71 -0.96 -2.85 3.84
C ASN A 71 -1.36 -1.46 4.37
N LEU A 72 -1.53 -0.48 3.48
CA LEU A 72 -1.98 0.88 3.81
C LEU A 72 -3.51 1.05 3.79
N GLY A 73 -4.28 0.00 3.52
CA GLY A 73 -5.74 0.09 3.45
C GLY A 73 -6.25 0.92 2.27
N LEU A 74 -5.45 1.11 1.22
CA LEU A 74 -5.77 2.00 0.10
C LEU A 74 -6.57 1.30 -1.00
N TYR A 75 -6.41 -0.01 -1.15
CA TYR A 75 -7.24 -0.81 -2.04
C TYR A 75 -8.54 -1.21 -1.36
N GLU A 76 -9.63 -1.24 -2.12
CA GLU A 76 -10.96 -1.62 -1.63
C GLU A 76 -10.95 -3.03 -0.99
N GLY A 77 -10.22 -3.97 -1.60
CA GLY A 77 -10.03 -5.33 -1.07
C GLY A 77 -9.05 -5.46 0.11
N ALA A 78 -8.51 -4.35 0.64
CA ALA A 78 -7.57 -4.41 1.76
C ALA A 78 -8.21 -4.90 3.08
N HIS A 79 -9.53 -4.80 3.19
CA HIS A 79 -10.30 -5.25 4.36
C HIS A 79 -10.95 -6.63 4.15
N ASP A 80 -10.73 -7.27 3.01
CA ASP A 80 -11.28 -8.60 2.75
C ASP A 80 -10.58 -9.68 3.59
N LYS A 81 -11.34 -10.73 3.89
CA LYS A 81 -10.85 -11.89 4.67
C LYS A 81 -9.69 -12.62 4.00
N ASN A 82 -9.57 -12.51 2.68
CA ASN A 82 -8.55 -13.18 1.87
C ASN A 82 -7.33 -12.29 1.57
N VAL A 83 -7.24 -11.07 2.13
CA VAL A 83 -6.12 -10.14 1.83
C VAL A 83 -4.74 -10.77 2.06
N ASN A 84 -4.61 -11.61 3.09
CA ASN A 84 -3.36 -12.30 3.40
C ASN A 84 -2.99 -13.34 2.32
N GLU A 85 -3.99 -14.00 1.72
CA GLU A 85 -3.77 -14.94 0.62
C GLU A 85 -3.31 -14.19 -0.64
N VAL A 86 -3.94 -13.05 -0.93
CA VAL A 86 -3.56 -12.16 -2.05
C VAL A 86 -2.12 -11.67 -1.86
N ILE A 87 -1.75 -11.19 -0.66
CA ILE A 87 -0.37 -10.78 -0.35
C ILE A 87 0.59 -11.96 -0.51
N SER A 88 0.23 -13.16 -0.07
CA SER A 88 1.06 -14.36 -0.24
C SER A 88 1.29 -14.69 -1.72
N GLN A 89 0.27 -14.55 -2.57
CA GLN A 89 0.39 -14.76 -4.01
C GLN A 89 1.30 -13.71 -4.65
N LEU A 90 1.16 -12.43 -4.27
CA LEU A 90 2.01 -11.35 -4.77
C LEU A 90 3.48 -11.55 -4.36
N ARG A 91 3.75 -11.98 -3.13
CA ARG A 91 5.10 -12.33 -2.67
C ARG A 91 5.69 -13.51 -3.43
N LYS A 92 4.87 -14.53 -3.73
CA LYS A 92 5.30 -15.66 -4.57
C LYS A 92 5.70 -15.17 -5.97
N LEU A 93 4.89 -14.30 -6.59
CA LEU A 93 5.24 -13.69 -7.88
C LEU A 93 6.56 -12.93 -7.82
N ILE A 94 6.85 -12.18 -6.76
CA ILE A 94 8.14 -11.48 -6.59
C ILE A 94 9.29 -12.50 -6.56
N ASN A 95 9.16 -13.58 -5.79
CA ASN A 95 10.19 -14.62 -5.68
C ASN A 95 10.41 -15.38 -6.98
N ASP A 96 9.35 -15.74 -7.70
CA ASP A 96 9.44 -16.46 -8.97
C ASP A 96 10.12 -15.58 -10.03
N ASN A 97 9.77 -14.29 -10.10
CA ASN A 97 10.46 -13.31 -10.95
C ASN A 97 11.96 -13.16 -10.64
N LYS A 98 12.37 -13.36 -9.38
CA LYS A 98 13.79 -13.27 -8.99
C LYS A 98 14.60 -14.44 -9.52
N LYS A 99 14.01 -15.65 -9.53
CA LYS A 99 14.65 -16.86 -10.05
C LYS A 99 14.83 -16.87 -11.56
N GLU A 100 14.03 -16.10 -12.30
CA GLU A 100 14.16 -15.93 -13.75
C GLU A 100 15.26 -14.93 -14.14
N GLU A 101 15.73 -14.10 -13.21
CA GLU A 101 16.80 -13.12 -13.43
C GLU A 101 18.21 -13.66 -13.06
N ASP A 102 18.30 -14.81 -12.38
CA ASP A 102 19.53 -15.52 -11.99
C ASP A 102 19.87 -16.65 -12.99
#